data_AF-X1GSH3-F1
#
_entry.id   AF-X1GSH3-F1
#
_cell.length_a   1.000
_cell.length_b   1.000
_cell.length_c   1.000
_cell.angle_alpha   90.00
_cell.angle_beta   90.00
_cell.angle_gamma   90.00
#
_symmetry.space_group_name_H-M   'P 1'
#
loop_
_entity.id
_entity.type
_entity.pdbx_description
1 polymer ?
#
loop_
_entity_poly.entity_id
_entity_poly.type
_entity_poly.pdbx_seq_one_letter_code
_entity_poly.pdbx_strand_id
1 'polypeptide(L)'
;CSYIRDGDIYVSISADGGQTWTETVDPINDEPGTVVDQYCSAGMDGHYIAWTDARNNPTEIYFDTTTTVSPPPPLPILEITEIKGGLGVSATTKNIGDIAATDVAWSITVTGGLLGRINKTVEDTIASLAVGEESVLETGIFFGLGKIAIEVTVTCDEGASDEETVNGMHIIIFTSITI
;
A
#
# COMPACT_ATOMS: atom_id res chain seq x y z
N CYS A 1 10.75 13.19 -3.63
CA CYS A 1 11.99 13.75 -3.06
C CYS A 1 12.93 14.16 -4.19
N SER A 2 13.60 15.32 -4.13
CA SER A 2 14.69 15.67 -5.06
C SER A 2 16.05 15.31 -4.47
N TYR A 3 17.00 15.04 -5.36
CA TYR A 3 18.41 14.91 -5.00
C TYR A 3 19.30 15.41 -6.14
N ILE A 4 20.54 15.75 -5.84
CA ILE A 4 21.55 16.19 -6.81
C ILE A 4 22.66 15.14 -6.83
N ARG A 5 23.08 14.71 -8.03
CA ARG A 5 24.18 13.77 -8.24
C ARG A 5 25.00 14.24 -9.43
N ASP A 6 26.31 14.35 -9.27
CA ASP A 6 27.25 14.74 -10.33
C ASP A 6 26.91 16.07 -11.03
N GLY A 7 26.29 17.01 -10.29
CA GLY A 7 25.87 18.31 -10.82
C GLY A 7 24.59 18.27 -11.64
N ASP A 8 23.81 17.19 -11.51
CA ASP A 8 22.50 17.03 -12.14
C ASP A 8 21.42 16.78 -11.09
N ILE A 9 20.20 17.25 -11.36
CA ILE A 9 19.06 17.13 -10.45
C ILE A 9 18.12 16.00 -10.88
N TYR A 10 17.74 15.17 -9.91
CA TYR A 10 16.90 14.00 -10.09
C TYR A 10 15.73 14.02 -9.10
N VAL A 11 14.74 13.17 -9.36
CA VAL A 11 13.60 12.96 -8.47
C VAL A 11 13.45 11.48 -8.15
N SER A 12 13.11 11.19 -6.90
CA SER A 12 12.73 9.87 -6.42
C SER A 12 11.32 9.91 -5.83
N ILE A 13 10.47 8.96 -6.22
CA ILE A 13 9.06 8.87 -5.82
C ILE A 13 8.82 7.50 -5.19
N SER A 14 8.02 7.49 -4.12
CA SER A 14 7.46 6.28 -3.54
C SER A 14 5.94 6.32 -3.67
N ALA A 15 5.34 5.19 -4.07
CA ALA A 15 3.90 5.00 -4.16
C ALA A 15 3.33 4.20 -2.98
N ASP A 16 4.18 3.57 -2.17
CA ASP A 16 3.83 2.60 -1.12
C ASP A 16 4.16 3.11 0.30
N GLY A 17 4.09 4.43 0.49
CA GLY A 17 4.34 5.07 1.79
C GLY A 17 5.81 5.10 2.20
N GLY A 18 6.74 4.92 1.26
CA GLY A 18 8.19 5.00 1.48
C GLY A 18 8.90 3.66 1.60
N GLN A 19 8.22 2.54 1.31
CA GLN A 19 8.80 1.20 1.38
C GLN A 19 9.71 0.91 0.18
N THR A 20 9.30 1.32 -1.01
CA THR A 20 10.11 1.30 -2.24
C THR A 20 10.17 2.69 -2.89
N TRP A 21 11.22 2.91 -3.67
CA TRP A 21 11.51 4.20 -4.32
C TRP A 21 11.89 3.97 -5.79
N THR A 22 11.27 4.74 -6.67
CA THR A 22 11.60 4.80 -8.10
C THR A 22 12.30 6.11 -8.40
N GLU A 23 13.48 6.04 -9.00
CA GLU A 23 14.27 7.22 -9.40
C GLU A 23 14.03 7.56 -10.88
N THR A 24 14.15 8.84 -11.24
CA THR A 24 14.26 9.23 -12.65
C THR A 24 15.54 8.65 -13.24
N VAL A 25 15.43 8.00 -14.41
CA VAL A 25 16.60 7.48 -15.13
C VAL A 25 17.43 8.63 -15.70
N ASP A 26 16.74 9.65 -16.20
CA ASP A 26 17.34 10.86 -16.75
C ASP A 26 17.26 12.02 -15.74
N PRO A 27 18.25 12.93 -15.75
CA PRO A 27 18.18 14.15 -14.96
C PRO A 27 17.07 15.08 -15.45
N ILE A 28 16.56 15.93 -14.56
CA ILE A 28 15.55 16.94 -14.88
C ILE A 28 16.16 18.15 -15.57
N ASN A 29 17.40 18.53 -15.24
CA ASN A 29 18.07 19.66 -15.87
C ASN A 29 18.55 19.32 -17.29
N ASP A 30 18.39 20.27 -18.22
CA ASP A 30 18.81 20.10 -19.61
C ASP A 30 20.32 20.13 -19.85
N GLU A 31 21.07 20.86 -19.00
CA GLU A 31 22.51 21.07 -19.17
C GLU A 31 23.28 20.26 -18.13
N PRO A 32 24.04 19.23 -18.52
CA PRO A 32 24.69 18.33 -17.57
C PRO A 32 25.76 19.00 -16.69
N GLY A 33 25.77 18.67 -15.41
CA GLY A 33 26.81 19.06 -14.46
C GLY A 33 26.76 20.52 -14.01
N THR A 34 25.67 21.24 -14.30
CA THR A 34 25.56 22.68 -14.00
C THR A 34 24.72 23.00 -12.77
N VAL A 35 24.01 22.03 -12.20
CA VAL A 35 23.21 22.22 -10.99
C VAL A 35 24.11 22.48 -9.78
N VAL A 36 23.76 23.50 -9.00
CA VAL A 36 24.48 23.85 -7.78
C VAL A 36 24.07 22.89 -6.66
N ASP A 37 25.01 22.08 -6.18
CA ASP A 37 24.81 21.19 -5.03
C ASP A 37 25.16 21.90 -3.70
N GLN A 38 24.23 22.73 -3.20
CA GLN A 38 24.37 23.44 -1.93
C GLN A 38 23.10 23.38 -1.08
N TYR A 39 23.19 23.79 0.18
CA TYR A 39 22.04 23.88 1.07
C TYR A 39 20.93 24.77 0.47
N CYS A 40 19.69 24.25 0.42
CA CYS A 40 18.53 24.92 -0.17
C CYS A 40 18.69 25.30 -1.66
N SER A 41 19.53 24.60 -2.40
CA SER A 41 19.71 24.82 -3.85
C SER A 41 18.57 24.28 -4.71
N ALA A 42 17.74 23.39 -4.17
CA ALA A 42 16.58 22.81 -4.86
C ALA A 42 15.37 22.68 -3.93
N GLY A 43 14.17 22.74 -4.52
CA GLY A 43 12.89 22.53 -3.83
C GLY A 43 11.83 22.00 -4.78
N MET A 44 10.85 21.28 -4.24
CA MET A 44 9.73 20.72 -5.02
C MET A 44 8.40 20.88 -4.30
N ASP A 45 7.35 21.08 -5.08
CA ASP A 45 5.96 21.04 -4.63
C ASP A 45 5.10 20.33 -5.70
N GLY A 46 4.45 19.25 -5.32
CA GLY A 46 3.79 18.34 -6.27
C GLY A 46 4.74 17.88 -7.38
N HIS A 47 4.38 18.16 -8.64
CA HIS A 47 5.19 17.84 -9.83
C HIS A 47 6.11 18.98 -10.27
N TYR A 48 6.17 20.09 -9.54
CA TYR A 48 7.03 21.23 -9.87
C TYR A 48 8.31 21.14 -9.08
N ILE A 49 9.43 21.38 -9.75
CA ILE A 49 10.75 21.44 -9.13
C ILE A 49 11.47 22.70 -9.60
N ALA A 50 12.12 23.36 -8.66
CA ALA A 50 12.99 24.50 -8.94
C ALA A 50 14.38 24.24 -8.36
N TRP A 51 15.41 24.67 -9.07
CA TRP A 51 16.80 24.48 -8.66
C TRP A 51 17.68 25.66 -9.05
N THR A 52 18.82 25.74 -8.39
CA THR A 52 19.85 26.73 -8.65
C THR A 52 20.85 26.15 -9.65
N ASP A 53 21.15 26.89 -10.72
CA ASP A 53 21.96 26.40 -11.83
C ASP A 53 23.05 27.41 -12.21
N ALA A 54 24.27 26.93 -12.35
CA ALA A 54 25.46 27.72 -12.63
C ALA A 54 25.90 27.68 -14.11
N ARG A 55 25.02 27.22 -15.02
CA ARG A 55 25.28 27.28 -16.47
C ARG A 55 25.53 28.70 -16.99
N ASN A 56 24.95 29.69 -16.30
CA ASN A 56 25.11 31.12 -16.58
C ASN A 56 25.82 31.84 -15.43
N ASN A 57 26.31 33.05 -15.72
CA ASN A 57 26.86 33.99 -14.75
C ASN A 57 26.09 35.32 -14.83
N PRO A 58 25.36 35.75 -13.78
CA PRO A 58 25.25 35.11 -12.47
C PRO A 58 24.49 33.78 -12.52
N THR A 59 24.62 32.99 -11.45
CA THR A 59 23.79 31.82 -11.19
C THR A 59 22.31 32.20 -11.14
N GLU A 60 21.45 31.36 -11.70
CA GLU A 60 20.01 31.62 -11.83
C GLU A 60 19.18 30.48 -11.24
N ILE A 61 17.87 30.72 -11.08
CA ILE A 61 16.90 29.70 -10.69
C ILE A 61 16.22 29.19 -11.95
N TYR A 62 16.25 27.89 -12.14
CA TYR A 62 15.52 27.17 -13.20
C TYR A 62 14.36 26.41 -12.57
N PHE A 63 13.34 26.12 -13.37
CA PHE A 63 12.21 25.29 -12.96
C PHE A 63 11.82 24.37 -14.10
N ASP A 64 11.29 23.20 -13.73
CA ASP A 64 10.66 22.28 -14.67
C ASP A 64 9.61 21.42 -13.94
N THR A 65 8.97 20.53 -14.68
CA THR A 65 8.04 19.53 -14.19
C THR A 65 8.71 18.17 -14.12
N THR A 66 8.42 17.40 -13.07
CA THR A 66 8.96 16.05 -12.85
C THR A 66 8.25 15.00 -13.72
N THR A 67 7.66 15.38 -14.86
CA THR A 67 6.83 14.51 -15.71
C THR A 67 7.62 13.42 -16.44
N THR A 68 8.95 13.42 -16.30
CA THR A 68 9.85 12.37 -16.79
C THR A 68 10.00 11.18 -15.84
N VAL A 69 9.38 11.23 -14.65
CA VAL A 69 9.17 9.98 -13.90
C VAL A 69 8.21 9.12 -14.71
N SER A 70 8.73 8.06 -15.33
CA SER A 70 7.88 6.93 -15.71
C SER A 70 6.99 6.65 -14.49
N PRO A 71 5.66 6.53 -14.65
CA PRO A 71 4.83 6.12 -13.53
C PRO A 71 5.45 4.87 -12.91
N PRO A 72 5.36 4.71 -11.57
CA PRO A 72 5.81 3.47 -10.94
C PRO A 72 5.23 2.29 -11.72
N PRO A 73 5.98 1.18 -11.87
CA PRO A 73 5.45 0.02 -12.56
C PRO A 73 4.08 -0.32 -11.95
N PRO A 74 3.08 -0.63 -12.77
CA PRO A 74 1.73 -0.84 -12.26
C PRO A 74 1.76 -2.09 -11.38
N LEU A 75 1.24 -1.97 -10.15
CA LEU A 75 1.26 -3.01 -9.12
C LEU A 75 -0.16 -3.24 -8.59
N PRO A 76 -0.50 -4.44 -8.12
CA PRO A 76 -1.73 -4.61 -7.36
C PRO A 76 -1.60 -3.93 -6.00
N ILE A 77 -2.72 -3.51 -5.44
CA ILE A 77 -2.80 -3.01 -4.07
C ILE A 77 -4.02 -3.69 -3.47
N LEU A 78 -3.82 -4.47 -2.41
CA LEU A 78 -4.89 -5.15 -1.71
C LEU A 78 -5.38 -4.27 -0.56
N GLU A 79 -6.69 -4.23 -0.36
CA GLU A 79 -7.34 -3.48 0.73
C GLU A 79 -8.44 -4.34 1.34
N ILE A 80 -8.44 -4.53 2.66
CA ILE A 80 -9.51 -5.13 3.43
C ILE A 80 -10.52 -4.02 3.74
N THR A 81 -11.57 -3.94 2.93
CA THR A 81 -12.50 -2.81 2.97
C THR A 81 -13.53 -2.94 4.07
N GLU A 82 -13.80 -4.17 4.53
CA GLU A 82 -14.85 -4.42 5.50
C GLU A 82 -14.65 -5.75 6.22
N ILE A 83 -14.93 -5.77 7.53
CA ILE A 83 -15.09 -7.00 8.31
C ILE A 83 -16.48 -6.98 8.95
N LYS A 84 -17.24 -8.06 8.75
CA LYS A 84 -18.63 -8.22 9.17
C LYS A 84 -18.82 -9.43 10.08
N GLY A 85 -19.64 -9.21 11.10
CA GLY A 85 -20.24 -10.28 11.90
C GLY A 85 -21.56 -10.72 11.28
N GLY A 86 -22.19 -11.72 11.90
CA GLY A 86 -23.38 -12.39 11.39
C GLY A 86 -23.29 -13.86 11.72
N LEU A 87 -23.61 -14.73 10.76
CA LEU A 87 -23.35 -16.17 10.88
C LEU A 87 -21.86 -16.43 10.62
N GLY A 88 -21.06 -16.51 11.69
CA GLY A 88 -19.60 -16.54 11.58
C GLY A 88 -18.99 -15.15 11.37
N VAL A 89 -17.91 -15.08 10.60
CA VAL A 89 -17.20 -13.85 10.22
C VAL A 89 -16.99 -13.85 8.72
N SER A 90 -17.19 -12.69 8.09
CA SER A 90 -16.81 -12.44 6.70
C SER A 90 -15.95 -11.18 6.60
N ALA A 91 -15.02 -11.16 5.66
CA ALA A 91 -14.26 -9.97 5.30
C ALA A 91 -14.34 -9.73 3.79
N THR A 92 -14.25 -8.49 3.36
CA THR A 92 -14.19 -8.12 1.93
C THR A 92 -12.79 -7.62 1.64
N THR A 93 -12.14 -8.20 0.63
CA THR A 93 -10.87 -7.68 0.10
C THR A 93 -11.06 -7.18 -1.31
N LYS A 94 -10.37 -6.09 -1.66
CA LYS A 94 -10.43 -5.42 -2.93
C LYS A 94 -9.04 -5.23 -3.50
N ASN A 95 -8.88 -5.37 -4.81
CA ASN A 95 -7.69 -4.87 -5.50
C ASN A 95 -7.93 -3.43 -5.98
N ILE A 96 -7.28 -2.45 -5.36
CA ILE A 96 -7.33 -1.03 -5.72
C ILE A 96 -6.10 -0.56 -6.52
N GLY A 97 -5.23 -1.49 -6.91
CA GLY A 97 -4.02 -1.20 -7.68
C GLY A 97 -4.26 -1.07 -9.19
N ASP A 98 -3.16 -1.14 -9.95
CA ASP A 98 -3.14 -0.88 -11.38
C ASP A 98 -3.08 -2.15 -12.25
N ILE A 99 -2.72 -3.30 -11.65
CA ILE A 99 -2.77 -4.62 -12.29
C ILE A 99 -3.53 -5.63 -11.42
N ALA A 100 -3.88 -6.77 -12.00
CA ALA A 100 -4.45 -7.89 -11.25
C ALA A 100 -3.44 -8.43 -10.23
N ALA A 101 -3.94 -8.82 -9.06
CA ALA A 101 -3.19 -9.59 -8.07
C ALA A 101 -3.32 -11.08 -8.40
N THR A 102 -2.23 -11.84 -8.31
CA THR A 102 -2.23 -13.28 -8.56
C THR A 102 -1.94 -14.07 -7.29
N ASP A 103 -2.55 -15.27 -7.20
CA ASP A 103 -2.42 -16.18 -6.07
C ASP A 103 -2.60 -15.47 -4.70
N VAL A 104 -3.72 -14.77 -4.58
CA VAL A 104 -4.07 -13.99 -3.38
C VAL A 104 -4.41 -14.96 -2.24
N ALA A 105 -3.42 -15.27 -1.42
CA ALA A 105 -3.56 -16.05 -0.21
C ALA A 105 -4.18 -15.19 0.89
N TRP A 106 -5.13 -15.76 1.63
CA TRP A 106 -5.79 -15.07 2.72
C TRP A 106 -6.03 -15.96 3.91
N SER A 107 -6.16 -15.34 5.09
CA SER A 107 -6.60 -16.03 6.30
C SER A 107 -7.58 -15.19 7.11
N ILE A 108 -8.52 -15.86 7.78
CA ILE A 108 -9.29 -15.28 8.89
C ILE A 108 -9.04 -16.13 10.12
N THR A 109 -8.44 -15.52 11.15
CA THR A 109 -8.16 -16.14 12.44
C THR A 109 -9.01 -15.51 13.53
N VAL A 110 -9.82 -16.33 14.20
CA VAL A 110 -10.70 -15.94 15.30
C VAL A 110 -10.25 -16.62 16.58
N THR A 111 -9.85 -15.82 17.58
CA THR A 111 -9.35 -16.32 18.86
C THR A 111 -10.12 -15.73 20.04
N GLY A 112 -10.07 -16.43 21.19
CA GLY A 112 -10.67 -15.98 22.44
C GLY A 112 -11.86 -16.84 22.87
N GLY A 113 -13.00 -16.21 23.11
CA GLY A 113 -14.17 -16.84 23.69
C GLY A 113 -14.06 -17.08 25.20
N LEU A 114 -15.14 -17.60 25.76
CA LEU A 114 -15.30 -17.92 27.17
C LEU A 114 -14.29 -19.00 27.53
N LEU A 115 -13.39 -18.65 28.44
CA LEU A 115 -12.25 -19.49 28.84
C LEU A 115 -11.28 -19.82 27.69
N GLY A 116 -11.19 -18.97 26.65
CA GLY A 116 -10.24 -19.15 25.55
C GLY A 116 -10.56 -20.32 24.61
N ARG A 117 -11.84 -20.71 24.53
CA ARG A 117 -12.27 -21.92 23.80
C ARG A 117 -12.53 -21.72 22.30
N ILE A 118 -12.39 -20.51 21.78
CA ILE A 118 -12.47 -20.21 20.35
C ILE A 118 -11.04 -20.04 19.83
N ASN A 119 -10.67 -20.90 18.88
CA ASN A 119 -9.44 -20.82 18.11
C ASN A 119 -9.73 -21.43 16.73
N LYS A 120 -10.16 -20.57 15.79
CA LYS A 120 -10.63 -20.97 14.46
C LYS A 120 -9.85 -20.19 13.42
N THR A 121 -9.17 -20.91 12.54
CA THR A 121 -8.51 -20.34 11.37
C THR A 121 -9.14 -20.94 10.12
N VAL A 122 -9.36 -20.11 9.11
CA VAL A 122 -9.72 -20.51 7.74
C VAL A 122 -8.77 -19.80 6.80
N GLU A 123 -8.23 -20.55 5.84
CA GLU A 123 -7.27 -20.10 4.86
C GLU A 123 -7.72 -20.62 3.49
N ASP A 124 -7.55 -19.80 2.46
CA ASP A 124 -7.76 -20.21 1.07
C ASP A 124 -6.94 -19.29 0.13
N THR A 125 -7.09 -19.49 -1.17
CA THR A 125 -6.39 -18.70 -2.19
C THR A 125 -7.35 -18.31 -3.31
N ILE A 126 -7.30 -17.04 -3.72
CA ILE A 126 -8.00 -16.54 -4.90
C ILE A 126 -6.96 -16.49 -6.03
N ALA A 127 -7.17 -17.30 -7.08
CA ALA A 127 -6.19 -17.46 -8.16
C ALA A 127 -5.82 -16.13 -8.84
N SER A 128 -6.79 -15.24 -9.02
CA SER A 128 -6.54 -13.87 -9.47
C SER A 128 -7.66 -12.93 -9.04
N LEU A 129 -7.31 -11.71 -8.66
CA LEU A 129 -8.24 -10.64 -8.32
C LEU A 129 -7.95 -9.43 -9.23
N ALA A 130 -8.87 -9.16 -10.17
CA ALA A 130 -8.71 -8.10 -11.15
C ALA A 130 -8.78 -6.70 -10.51
N VAL A 131 -8.30 -5.68 -11.22
CA VAL A 131 -8.37 -4.29 -10.77
C VAL A 131 -9.81 -3.88 -10.51
N GLY A 132 -10.07 -3.34 -9.32
CA GLY A 132 -11.38 -2.92 -8.83
C GLY A 132 -12.29 -4.07 -8.41
N GLU A 133 -11.88 -5.32 -8.58
CA GLU A 133 -12.65 -6.49 -8.16
C GLU A 133 -12.58 -6.68 -6.64
N GLU A 134 -13.67 -7.22 -6.09
CA GLU A 134 -13.83 -7.53 -4.68
C GLU A 134 -14.11 -9.02 -4.52
N SER A 135 -13.59 -9.60 -3.44
CA SER A 135 -13.90 -10.97 -3.03
C SER A 135 -14.28 -11.01 -1.56
N VAL A 136 -15.21 -11.91 -1.23
CA VAL A 136 -15.70 -12.12 0.13
C VAL A 136 -15.04 -13.37 0.70
N LEU A 137 -14.33 -13.17 1.81
CA LEU A 137 -13.64 -14.18 2.59
C LEU A 137 -14.54 -14.61 3.74
N GLU A 138 -14.69 -15.90 4.00
CA GLU A 138 -15.64 -16.38 5.01
C GLU A 138 -15.05 -17.47 5.91
N THR A 139 -15.29 -17.37 7.21
CA THR A 139 -14.97 -18.45 8.15
C THR A 139 -15.94 -19.63 8.06
N GLY A 140 -17.08 -19.42 7.40
CA GLY A 140 -18.30 -20.20 7.60
C GLY A 140 -18.81 -20.14 9.05
N ILE A 141 -19.75 -21.02 9.38
CA ILE A 141 -20.35 -21.11 10.71
C ILE A 141 -19.40 -21.85 11.66
N PHE A 142 -19.16 -21.28 12.84
CA PHE A 142 -18.45 -21.93 13.95
C PHE A 142 -19.21 -21.74 15.26
N PHE A 143 -18.92 -22.60 16.25
CA PHE A 143 -19.57 -22.54 17.55
C PHE A 143 -18.68 -21.93 18.62
N GLY A 144 -19.27 -21.05 19.44
CA GLY A 144 -18.57 -20.53 20.60
C GLY A 144 -19.40 -19.55 21.42
N LEU A 145 -18.80 -19.04 22.49
CA LEU A 145 -19.40 -17.99 23.31
C LEU A 145 -18.28 -17.10 23.80
N GLY A 146 -18.46 -15.78 23.87
CA GLY A 146 -17.54 -14.84 24.53
C GLY A 146 -16.86 -13.86 23.58
N LYS A 147 -16.05 -12.96 24.18
CA LYS A 147 -15.28 -11.94 23.44
C LYS A 147 -14.22 -12.60 22.56
N ILE A 148 -14.05 -12.10 21.35
CA ILE A 148 -13.11 -12.62 20.37
C ILE A 148 -12.26 -11.51 19.77
N ALA A 149 -11.06 -11.86 19.31
CA ALA A 149 -10.26 -11.09 18.38
C ALA A 149 -10.33 -11.78 17.01
N ILE A 150 -10.44 -10.98 15.95
CA ILE A 150 -10.53 -11.42 14.56
C ILE A 150 -9.38 -10.75 13.83
N GLU A 151 -8.49 -11.55 13.27
CA GLU A 151 -7.37 -11.13 12.44
C GLU A 151 -7.63 -11.60 11.01
N VAL A 152 -7.50 -10.70 10.04
CA VAL A 152 -7.66 -10.98 8.62
C VAL A 152 -6.38 -10.58 7.93
N THR A 153 -5.81 -11.49 7.14
CA THR A 153 -4.61 -11.22 6.34
C THR A 153 -4.87 -11.54 4.88
N VAL A 154 -4.32 -10.73 3.99
CA VAL A 154 -4.29 -10.98 2.54
C VAL A 154 -2.89 -10.69 2.01
N THR A 155 -2.37 -11.55 1.15
CA THR A 155 -1.08 -11.38 0.45
C THR A 155 -1.14 -11.94 -0.96
N CYS A 156 -0.38 -11.40 -1.91
CA CYS A 156 -0.29 -11.93 -3.28
C CYS A 156 1.17 -12.13 -3.74
N ASP A 157 1.35 -12.81 -4.87
CA ASP A 157 2.67 -13.12 -5.44
C ASP A 157 3.48 -11.87 -5.84
N GLU A 158 2.79 -10.79 -6.20
CA GLU A 158 3.41 -9.49 -6.49
C GLU A 158 3.93 -8.77 -5.24
N GLY A 159 3.66 -9.31 -4.05
CA GLY A 159 4.12 -8.78 -2.76
C GLY A 159 3.20 -7.71 -2.14
N ALA A 160 2.02 -7.46 -2.72
CA ALA A 160 1.02 -6.63 -2.06
C ALA A 160 0.38 -7.41 -0.90
N SER A 161 0.07 -6.71 0.19
CA SER A 161 -0.52 -7.28 1.38
C SER A 161 -1.34 -6.28 2.15
N ASP A 162 -2.33 -6.77 2.90
CA ASP A 162 -3.05 -6.00 3.89
C ASP A 162 -3.42 -6.89 5.09
N GLU A 163 -3.54 -6.27 6.26
CA GLU A 163 -3.83 -6.96 7.53
C GLU A 163 -4.70 -6.07 8.41
N GLU A 164 -5.81 -6.64 8.87
CA GLU A 164 -6.75 -5.94 9.75
C GLU A 164 -7.12 -6.78 10.96
N THR A 165 -7.23 -6.11 12.12
CA THR A 165 -7.61 -6.75 13.38
C THR A 165 -8.75 -6.01 14.05
N VAL A 166 -9.85 -6.72 14.29
CA VAL A 166 -11.03 -6.20 14.98
C VAL A 166 -11.43 -7.07 16.16
N ASN A 167 -12.15 -6.47 17.11
CA ASN A 167 -12.67 -7.18 18.27
C ASN A 167 -14.17 -7.43 18.12
N GLY A 168 -14.67 -8.48 18.77
CA GLY A 168 -16.08 -8.82 18.71
C GLY A 168 -16.58 -9.64 19.89
N MET A 169 -17.83 -10.02 19.80
CA MET A 169 -18.50 -10.96 20.69
C MET A 169 -19.11 -12.06 19.83
N HIS A 170 -18.86 -13.32 20.19
CA HIS A 170 -19.46 -14.47 19.54
C HIS A 170 -20.44 -15.16 20.49
N ILE A 171 -21.62 -15.53 19.99
CA ILE A 171 -22.69 -16.17 20.76
C ILE A 171 -23.32 -17.27 19.91
N ILE A 172 -23.08 -18.51 20.32
CA ILE A 172 -23.54 -19.75 19.68
C ILE A 172 -22.97 -19.87 18.27
N ILE A 173 -23.50 -19.13 17.30
CA ILE A 173 -23.02 -19.07 15.90
C ILE A 173 -22.96 -17.64 15.37
N PHE A 174 -23.43 -16.67 16.16
CA PHE A 174 -23.53 -15.28 15.75
C PHE A 174 -22.33 -14.48 16.25
N THR A 175 -21.70 -13.73 15.36
CA THR A 175 -20.66 -12.76 15.69
C THR A 175 -21.21 -11.35 15.59
N SER A 176 -20.90 -10.51 16.58
CA SER A 176 -21.04 -9.06 16.50
C SER A 176 -19.65 -8.44 16.57
N ILE A 177 -19.35 -7.54 15.64
CA ILE A 177 -18.09 -6.79 15.63
C ILE A 177 -18.27 -5.50 16.42
N THR A 178 -17.22 -5.09 17.12
CA THR A 178 -17.15 -3.80 17.80
C THR A 178 -16.15 -2.95 17.04
N ILE A 179 -16.64 -1.82 16.52
CA ILE A 179 -15.85 -0.76 15.89
C ILE A 179 -15.40 0.21 16.98
#